data_AF-A0A9P8MNE0-F1
#
_entry.id   AF-A0A9P8MNE0-F1
#
_cell.length_a   1.000
_cell.length_b   1.000
_cell.length_c   1.000
_cell.angle_alpha   90.00
_cell.angle_beta   90.00
_cell.angle_gamma   90.00
#
_symmetry.space_group_name_H-M   'P 1'
#
loop_
_entity.id
_entity.type
_entity.pdbx_description
1 polymer ?
#
loop_
_entity_poly.entity_id
_entity_poly.type
_entity_poly.pdbx_seq_one_letter_code
_entity_poly.pdbx_strand_id
1 'polypeptide(L)'
;MLDNKSVADPIRIRSTIETISGLPGEGTLNLILLLLGGKVFEDAADQSSGLYPAWRTCPMVHLAMRSIPHTQTLTAAERKAIADDITFIKGNATKQLAPNTGGYINEGDASDPDYRNTFYGANYQTHLAVKNKYDPDYLFYYPTCVGAEQFVDQPNSALCIVRSMGP
;
A
#
# COMPACT_ATOMS: atom_id res chain seq x y z
N MET A 1 0.81 -0.89 8.17
CA MET A 1 0.06 -0.65 9.42
C MET A 1 0.70 -1.52 10.48
N LEU A 2 0.76 -1.10 11.74
CA LEU A 2 1.47 -1.86 12.77
C LEU A 2 0.48 -2.22 13.89
N ASP A 3 0.33 -3.52 14.15
CA ASP A 3 -0.38 -4.04 15.32
C ASP A 3 0.59 -4.27 16.49
N ASN A 4 0.05 -4.54 17.67
CA ASN A 4 0.87 -4.74 18.88
C ASN A 4 1.84 -5.93 18.74
N LYS A 5 1.48 -6.96 17.97
CA LYS A 5 2.33 -8.14 17.76
C LYS A 5 3.55 -7.81 16.89
N SER A 6 3.36 -6.96 15.88
CA SER A 6 4.41 -6.54 14.95
C SER A 6 5.50 -5.71 15.64
N VAL A 7 5.16 -5.03 16.75
CA VAL A 7 6.09 -4.19 17.52
C VAL A 7 6.47 -4.79 18.88
N ALA A 8 6.28 -6.10 19.07
CA ALA A 8 6.63 -6.78 20.32
C ALA A 8 8.13 -7.14 20.41
N ASP A 9 8.82 -7.26 19.28
CA ASP A 9 10.23 -7.67 19.20
C ASP A 9 11.14 -6.46 18.88
N PRO A 10 11.91 -5.95 19.85
CA PRO A 10 12.76 -4.77 19.64
C PRO A 10 13.89 -5.01 18.64
N ILE A 11 14.36 -6.25 18.45
CA ILE A 11 15.41 -6.56 17.47
C ILE A 11 14.84 -6.43 16.06
N ARG A 12 13.65 -6.99 15.82
CA ARG A 12 12.96 -6.85 14.52
C ARG A 12 12.59 -5.41 14.21
N ILE A 13 12.13 -4.66 15.21
CA ILE A 13 11.88 -3.22 15.07
C ILE A 13 13.17 -2.49 14.70
N ARG A 14 14.26 -2.70 15.44
CA ARG A 14 15.54 -2.03 15.19
C ARG A 14 16.09 -2.34 13.80
N SER A 15 15.99 -3.59 13.36
CA SER A 15 16.38 -4.01 12.01
C SER A 15 15.52 -3.36 10.94
N THR A 16 14.21 -3.24 11.17
CA THR A 16 13.30 -2.57 10.23
C THR A 16 13.64 -1.09 10.14
N ILE A 17 13.85 -0.43 11.28
CA ILE A 17 14.25 0.98 11.38
C ILE A 17 15.53 1.25 10.60
N GLU A 18 16.52 0.36 10.68
CA GLU A 18 17.77 0.50 9.90
C GLU A 18 17.48 0.58 8.40
N THR A 19 16.69 -0.36 7.88
CA THR A 19 16.35 -0.41 6.44
C THR A 19 15.52 0.79 6.00
N ILE A 20 14.47 1.13 6.74
CA ILE A 20 13.54 2.22 6.36
C ILE A 20 14.12 3.61 6.59
N SER A 21 15.20 3.74 7.38
CA SER A 21 15.91 5.03 7.52
C SER A 21 16.70 5.40 6.26
N GLY A 22 17.05 4.41 5.44
CA GLY A 22 17.83 4.60 4.22
C GLY A 22 19.26 5.05 4.50
N LEU A 23 19.99 5.37 3.43
CA LEU A 23 21.38 5.80 3.49
C LEU A 23 21.48 7.33 3.73
N PRO A 24 22.59 7.80 4.30
CA PRO A 24 22.84 9.23 4.44
C PRO A 24 22.73 9.97 3.09
N GLY A 25 21.97 11.07 3.07
CA GLY A 25 21.78 11.90 1.87
C GLY A 25 20.65 11.47 0.95
N GLU A 26 19.95 10.37 1.22
CA GLU A 26 18.85 9.88 0.38
C GLU A 26 17.55 10.68 0.47
N GLY A 27 17.43 11.58 1.46
CA GLY A 27 16.20 12.34 1.70
C GLY A 27 15.06 11.49 2.25
N THR A 28 15.36 10.43 3.01
CA THR A 28 14.33 9.56 3.59
C THR A 28 13.54 10.26 4.69
N LEU A 29 12.22 10.13 4.64
CA LEU A 29 11.30 10.58 5.69
C LEU A 29 10.50 9.39 6.22
N ASN A 30 10.41 9.29 7.54
CA ASN A 30 9.60 8.29 8.23
C ASN A 30 8.53 9.02 9.05
N LEU A 31 7.26 8.72 8.77
CA LEU A 31 6.11 9.30 9.45
C LEU A 31 5.35 8.22 10.22
N ILE A 32 4.99 8.52 11.47
CA ILE A 32 4.12 7.68 12.29
C ILE A 32 2.79 8.40 12.47
N LEU A 33 1.73 7.79 11.97
CA LEU A 33 0.36 8.26 12.12
C LEU A 33 -0.30 7.49 13.26
N LEU A 34 -0.40 8.14 14.42
CA LEU A 34 -1.13 7.64 15.59
C LEU A 34 -2.60 8.04 15.52
N LEU A 35 -3.30 7.58 14.47
CA LEU A 35 -4.66 8.01 14.13
C LEU A 35 -5.73 6.94 14.43
N LEU A 36 -5.33 5.73 14.81
CA LEU A 36 -6.23 4.59 14.99
C LEU A 36 -6.40 4.25 16.48
N GLY A 37 -7.01 3.10 16.78
CA GLY A 37 -7.39 2.73 18.15
C GLY A 37 -8.73 3.35 18.57
N GLY A 38 -9.06 3.20 19.86
CA GLY A 38 -10.27 3.76 20.45
C GLY A 38 -11.52 3.47 19.61
N LYS A 39 -12.21 4.54 19.19
CA LYS A 39 -13.46 4.42 18.42
C LYS A 39 -13.30 3.65 17.11
N VAL A 40 -12.14 3.73 16.45
CA VAL A 40 -11.87 2.98 15.22
C VAL A 40 -11.89 1.46 15.48
N PHE A 41 -11.49 1.01 16.66
CA PHE A 41 -11.54 -0.40 17.04
C PHE A 41 -12.95 -0.81 17.43
N GLU A 42 -13.66 0.03 18.18
CA GLU A 42 -15.07 -0.21 18.56
C GLU A 42 -15.98 -0.36 17.33
N ASP A 43 -15.72 0.44 16.29
CA ASP A 43 -16.45 0.39 15.02
C ASP A 43 -16.21 -0.91 14.22
N ALA A 44 -15.41 -1.86 14.74
CA ALA A 44 -15.40 -3.23 14.23
C ALA A 44 -16.77 -3.92 14.37
N ALA A 45 -17.64 -3.44 15.27
CA ALA A 45 -19.01 -3.91 15.38
C ALA A 45 -19.89 -3.53 14.16
N ASP A 46 -19.53 -2.46 13.43
CA ASP A 46 -20.26 -2.01 12.25
C ASP A 46 -19.93 -2.87 11.03
N GLN A 47 -20.79 -3.84 10.75
CA GLN A 47 -20.68 -4.75 9.61
C GLN A 47 -20.97 -4.08 8.25
N SER A 48 -21.43 -2.83 8.23
CA SER A 48 -21.66 -2.09 6.97
C SER A 48 -20.37 -1.47 6.41
N SER A 49 -19.31 -1.40 7.21
CA SER A 49 -18.05 -0.77 6.85
C SER A 49 -17.25 -1.61 5.84
N GLY A 50 -16.75 -0.97 4.78
CA GLY A 50 -15.84 -1.58 3.81
C GLY A 50 -14.35 -1.52 4.19
N LEU A 51 -14.01 -0.97 5.36
CA LEU A 51 -12.62 -0.80 5.80
C LEU A 51 -11.89 -2.14 5.93
N TYR A 52 -10.60 -2.16 5.54
CA TYR A 52 -9.75 -3.33 5.77
C TYR A 52 -9.75 -3.67 7.29
N PRO A 53 -10.10 -4.90 7.69
CA PRO A 53 -9.94 -5.42 9.05
C PRO A 53 -8.69 -4.97 9.85
N ALA A 54 -7.52 -4.76 9.21
CA ALA A 54 -6.31 -4.29 9.91
C ALA A 54 -6.49 -2.93 10.60
N TRP A 55 -7.39 -2.06 10.12
CA TRP A 55 -7.77 -0.81 10.79
C TRP A 55 -8.35 -1.03 12.18
N ARG A 56 -8.94 -2.19 12.44
CA ARG A 56 -9.60 -2.53 13.71
C ARG A 56 -8.64 -3.06 14.77
N THR A 57 -7.38 -3.30 14.42
CA THR A 57 -6.39 -3.92 15.32
C THR A 57 -5.04 -3.21 15.35
N CYS A 58 -4.71 -2.41 14.34
CA CYS A 58 -3.48 -1.63 14.29
C CYS A 58 -3.70 -0.25 14.90
N PRO A 59 -2.99 0.17 15.97
CA PRO A 59 -3.11 1.52 16.51
C PRO A 59 -2.40 2.59 15.66
N MET A 60 -1.56 2.19 14.70
CA MET A 60 -0.77 3.14 13.91
C MET A 60 -0.54 2.73 12.47
N VAL A 61 -0.30 3.73 11.62
CA VAL A 61 0.28 3.58 10.30
C VAL A 61 1.70 4.15 10.33
N HIS A 62 2.64 3.44 9.72
CA HIS A 62 3.97 3.95 9.47
C HIS A 62 4.15 4.11 7.95
N LEU A 63 4.69 5.26 7.55
CA LEU A 63 5.01 5.58 6.17
C LEU A 63 6.52 5.79 6.07
N ALA A 64 7.18 4.98 5.24
CA ALA A 64 8.57 5.19 4.81
C ALA A 64 8.56 5.75 3.40
N MET A 65 9.16 6.92 3.20
CA MET A 65 9.09 7.65 1.95
C MET A 65 10.43 8.29 1.60
N ARG A 66 10.61 8.59 0.32
CA ARG A 66 11.74 9.36 -0.21
C ARG A 66 11.25 10.77 -0.53
N SER A 67 11.82 11.77 0.13
CA SER A 67 11.55 13.18 -0.13
C SER A 67 12.49 13.68 -1.22
N ILE A 68 11.91 14.27 -2.27
CA ILE A 68 12.65 14.86 -3.38
C ILE A 68 12.46 16.38 -3.29
N PRO A 69 13.54 17.17 -3.15
CA PRO A 69 13.46 18.62 -3.20
C PRO A 69 12.79 19.08 -4.50
N HIS A 70 11.85 20.04 -4.41
CA HIS A 70 11.13 20.56 -5.57
C HIS A 70 12.04 21.20 -6.63
N THR A 71 13.27 21.58 -6.27
CA THR A 71 14.29 22.13 -7.16
C THR A 71 15.08 21.05 -7.92
N GLN A 72 14.96 19.78 -7.54
CA GLN A 72 15.71 18.69 -8.12
C GLN A 72 14.98 18.12 -9.35
N THR A 73 15.67 18.08 -10.49
CA THR A 73 15.21 17.36 -11.68
C THR A 73 15.84 15.98 -11.69
N LEU A 74 15.00 14.95 -11.80
CA LEU A 74 15.44 13.55 -11.91
C LEU A 74 15.30 13.05 -13.33
N THR A 75 16.19 12.15 -13.72
CA THR A 75 16.06 11.28 -14.89
C THR A 75 15.00 10.19 -14.66
N ALA A 76 14.58 9.51 -15.73
CA ALA A 76 13.67 8.36 -15.60
C ALA A 76 14.31 7.21 -14.80
N ALA A 77 15.62 6.99 -14.97
CA ALA A 77 16.35 5.95 -14.25
C ALA A 77 16.43 6.25 -12.74
N GLU A 78 16.68 7.50 -12.35
CA GLU A 78 16.69 7.89 -10.93
C GLU A 78 15.31 7.80 -10.30
N ARG A 79 14.25 8.25 -11.00
CA ARG A 79 12.86 8.06 -10.52
C ARG A 79 12.54 6.59 -10.30
N LYS A 80 12.93 5.73 -11.25
CA LYS A 80 12.75 4.28 -11.10
C LYS A 80 13.52 3.72 -9.92
N ALA A 81 14.79 4.09 -9.74
CA ALA A 81 15.60 3.62 -8.62
C ALA A 81 15.00 4.02 -7.25
N ILE A 82 14.47 5.25 -7.15
CA ILE A 82 13.77 5.72 -5.95
C ILE A 82 12.48 4.94 -5.71
N ALA A 83 11.67 4.72 -6.76
CA ALA A 83 10.46 3.91 -6.65
C ALA A 83 10.79 2.47 -6.23
N ASP A 84 11.80 1.86 -6.83
CA ASP A 84 12.25 0.50 -6.50
C ASP A 84 12.76 0.40 -5.05
N ASP A 85 13.46 1.41 -4.53
CA ASP A 85 13.85 1.49 -3.11
C ASP A 85 12.61 1.56 -2.19
N ILE A 86 11.63 2.42 -2.51
CA ILE A 86 10.39 2.52 -1.74
C ILE A 86 9.66 1.17 -1.73
N THR A 87 9.45 0.55 -2.89
CA THR A 87 8.66 -0.68 -3.00
C THR A 87 9.41 -1.90 -2.46
N PHE A 88 10.61 -2.17 -2.97
CA PHE A 88 11.27 -3.46 -2.80
C PHE A 88 12.25 -3.49 -1.63
N ILE A 89 12.64 -2.34 -1.09
CA ILE A 89 13.50 -2.27 0.10
C ILE A 89 12.69 -1.84 1.32
N LYS A 90 12.13 -0.63 1.31
CA LYS A 90 11.41 -0.08 2.46
C LYS A 90 10.06 -0.76 2.67
N GLY A 91 9.28 -0.90 1.60
CA GLY A 91 8.00 -1.62 1.59
C GLY A 91 8.15 -3.05 2.09
N ASN A 92 9.10 -3.81 1.52
CA ASN A 92 9.38 -5.17 1.98
C ASN A 92 9.79 -5.26 3.45
N ALA A 93 10.64 -4.36 3.96
CA ALA A 93 11.00 -4.34 5.37
C ALA A 93 9.78 -4.12 6.28
N THR A 94 8.88 -3.21 5.90
CA THR A 94 7.65 -2.96 6.67
C THR A 94 6.68 -4.15 6.61
N LYS A 95 6.55 -4.81 5.46
CA LYS A 95 5.75 -6.05 5.31
C LYS A 95 6.33 -7.19 6.14
N GLN A 96 7.66 -7.34 6.20
CA GLN A 96 8.31 -8.34 7.05
C GLN A 96 8.13 -8.06 8.54
N LEU A 97 8.07 -6.79 8.95
CA LEU A 97 7.76 -6.43 10.34
C LEU A 97 6.32 -6.81 10.70
N ALA A 98 5.36 -6.48 9.82
CA ALA A 98 3.93 -6.62 10.05
C ALA A 98 3.19 -7.44 8.97
N PRO A 99 3.52 -8.74 8.81
CA PRO A 99 3.09 -9.55 7.65
C PRO A 99 1.59 -9.85 7.59
N ASN A 100 0.88 -9.67 8.71
CA ASN A 100 -0.55 -10.00 8.83
C ASN A 100 -1.44 -8.75 8.84
N THR A 101 -0.90 -7.60 8.45
CA THR A 101 -1.60 -6.31 8.44
C THR A 101 -1.68 -5.78 7.00
N GLY A 102 -1.99 -4.49 6.82
CA GLY A 102 -2.09 -3.85 5.52
C GLY A 102 -1.34 -2.53 5.41
N GLY A 103 -1.61 -1.81 4.35
CA GLY A 103 -1.19 -0.43 4.08
C GLY A 103 -2.41 0.48 3.90
N TYR A 104 -2.16 1.78 3.94
CA TYR A 104 -3.20 2.79 3.76
C TYR A 104 -3.19 3.27 2.31
N ILE A 105 -4.21 2.91 1.53
CA ILE A 105 -4.26 3.18 0.09
C ILE A 105 -4.06 4.65 -0.29
N ASN A 106 -4.59 5.60 0.48
CA ASN A 106 -4.53 7.02 0.13
C ASN A 106 -3.12 7.62 0.27
N GLU A 107 -2.24 6.98 1.03
CA GLU A 107 -0.84 7.41 1.25
C GLU A 107 0.13 6.23 1.03
N GLY A 108 -0.30 5.26 0.22
CA GLY A 108 0.37 3.98 0.01
C GLY A 108 1.20 3.93 -1.27
N ASP A 109 1.98 2.86 -1.40
CA ASP A 109 2.78 2.61 -2.59
C ASP A 109 1.92 2.09 -3.76
N ALA A 110 1.69 2.94 -4.75
CA ALA A 110 0.96 2.57 -5.96
C ALA A 110 1.70 1.55 -6.85
N SER A 111 3.00 1.35 -6.61
CA SER A 111 3.84 0.38 -7.35
C SER A 111 3.91 -0.98 -6.65
N ASP A 112 3.25 -1.16 -5.50
CA ASP A 112 3.25 -2.41 -4.77
C ASP A 112 2.60 -3.54 -5.60
N PRO A 113 3.35 -4.58 -6.01
CA PRO A 113 2.78 -5.69 -6.77
C PRO A 113 1.72 -6.48 -5.99
N ASP A 114 1.71 -6.38 -4.65
CA ASP A 114 0.73 -7.01 -3.76
C ASP A 114 -0.34 -6.02 -3.25
N TYR A 115 -0.56 -4.90 -3.95
CA TYR A 115 -1.48 -3.84 -3.52
C TYR A 115 -2.87 -4.36 -3.14
N ARG A 116 -3.35 -5.43 -3.79
CA ARG A 116 -4.67 -6.01 -3.52
C ARG A 116 -4.78 -6.48 -2.07
N ASN A 117 -3.77 -7.23 -1.64
CA ASN A 117 -3.67 -7.68 -0.26
C ASN A 117 -3.30 -6.51 0.67
N THR A 118 -2.32 -5.69 0.29
CA THR A 118 -1.88 -4.55 1.11
C THR A 118 -3.01 -3.57 1.41
N PHE A 119 -3.84 -3.19 0.44
CA PHE A 119 -4.85 -2.13 0.61
C PHE A 119 -6.24 -2.62 0.97
N TYR A 120 -6.62 -3.82 0.51
CA TYR A 120 -7.97 -4.33 0.67
C TYR A 120 -8.02 -5.63 1.51
N GLY A 121 -6.93 -6.39 1.52
CA GLY A 121 -6.80 -7.63 2.27
C GLY A 121 -7.95 -8.61 1.99
N ALA A 122 -8.51 -9.15 3.08
CA ALA A 122 -9.61 -10.11 3.02
C ALA A 122 -10.88 -9.56 2.35
N ASN A 123 -11.07 -8.23 2.28
CA ASN A 123 -12.27 -7.63 1.71
C ASN A 123 -12.21 -7.53 0.17
N TYR A 124 -11.06 -7.81 -0.46
CA TYR A 124 -10.87 -7.57 -1.89
C TYR A 124 -11.93 -8.24 -2.76
N GLN A 125 -12.26 -9.52 -2.48
CA GLN A 125 -13.23 -10.26 -3.29
C GLN A 125 -14.65 -9.71 -3.17
N THR A 126 -15.05 -9.27 -1.96
CA THR A 126 -16.34 -8.60 -1.75
C THR A 126 -16.39 -7.28 -2.51
N HIS A 127 -15.32 -6.49 -2.43
CA HIS A 127 -15.23 -5.22 -3.16
C HIS A 127 -15.25 -5.43 -4.67
N LEU A 128 -14.59 -6.48 -5.16
CA LEU A 128 -14.57 -6.84 -6.58
C LEU A 128 -15.96 -7.26 -7.06
N ALA A 129 -16.71 -8.02 -6.27
CA ALA A 129 -18.10 -8.37 -6.59
C ALA A 129 -18.99 -7.12 -6.72
N VAL A 130 -18.82 -6.14 -5.84
CA VAL A 130 -19.52 -4.84 -5.91
C VAL A 130 -19.10 -4.07 -7.16
N LYS A 131 -17.78 -3.96 -7.43
CA LYS A 131 -17.25 -3.32 -8.64
C LYS A 131 -17.87 -3.92 -9.90
N ASN A 132 -17.87 -5.24 -10.04
CA ASN A 132 -18.40 -5.92 -11.22
C ASN A 132 -19.92 -5.77 -11.36
N LYS A 133 -20.66 -5.61 -10.25
CA LYS A 133 -22.10 -5.38 -10.27
C LYS A 133 -22.46 -3.97 -10.76
N TYR A 134 -21.71 -2.96 -10.32
CA TYR A 134 -22.05 -1.55 -10.54
C TYR A 134 -21.26 -0.88 -11.66
N ASP A 135 -20.10 -1.43 -12.04
CA ASP A 135 -19.24 -0.96 -13.12
C ASP A 135 -18.67 -2.17 -13.91
N PRO A 136 -19.53 -2.96 -14.58
CA PRO A 136 -19.14 -4.17 -15.30
C PRO A 136 -18.20 -3.92 -16.48
N ASP A 137 -18.26 -2.72 -17.07
CA ASP A 137 -17.41 -2.30 -18.19
C ASP A 137 -16.10 -1.62 -17.70
N TYR A 138 -15.92 -1.54 -16.38
CA TYR A 138 -14.76 -0.92 -15.73
C TYR A 138 -14.46 0.50 -16.20
N LEU A 139 -15.50 1.32 -16.38
CA LEU A 139 -15.38 2.72 -16.80
C LEU A 139 -14.59 3.56 -15.79
N PHE A 140 -14.70 3.25 -14.50
CA PHE A 140 -14.04 4.00 -13.43
C PHE A 140 -12.72 3.33 -13.02
N TYR A 141 -11.71 3.42 -13.89
CA TYR A 141 -10.36 2.91 -13.63
C TYR A 141 -9.46 3.95 -12.92
N TYR A 142 -8.65 3.48 -11.98
CA TYR A 142 -7.43 4.17 -11.55
C TYR A 142 -6.37 3.13 -11.12
N PRO A 143 -5.06 3.46 -11.13
CA PRO A 143 -4.02 2.53 -10.70
C PRO A 143 -4.26 2.04 -9.27
N THR A 144 -4.13 0.73 -9.04
CA THR A 144 -4.39 0.04 -7.76
C THR A 144 -5.85 0.01 -7.29
N CYS A 145 -6.82 0.48 -8.09
CA CYS A 145 -8.22 0.31 -7.75
C CYS A 145 -8.64 -1.17 -7.71
N VAL A 146 -9.75 -1.45 -7.04
CA VAL A 146 -10.38 -2.78 -7.13
C VAL A 146 -10.70 -3.08 -8.59
N GLY A 147 -10.19 -4.21 -9.09
CA GLY A 147 -10.35 -4.62 -10.49
C GLY A 147 -9.33 -4.01 -11.46
N ALA A 148 -8.37 -3.21 -11.00
CA ALA A 148 -7.35 -2.61 -11.87
C ALA A 148 -6.49 -3.66 -12.61
N GLU A 149 -6.38 -4.87 -12.08
CA GLU A 149 -5.67 -5.99 -12.74
C GLU A 149 -6.33 -6.46 -14.04
N GLN A 150 -7.54 -6.00 -14.34
CA GLN A 150 -8.17 -6.22 -15.64
C GLN A 150 -7.55 -5.36 -16.75
N PHE A 151 -6.61 -4.46 -16.43
CA PHE A 151 -6.00 -3.55 -17.39
C PHE A 151 -4.47 -3.65 -17.42
N VAL A 152 -3.93 -3.32 -18.59
CA VAL A 152 -2.52 -2.99 -18.80
C VAL A 152 -2.42 -1.48 -18.99
N ASP A 153 -1.75 -0.84 -18.04
CA ASP A 153 -1.49 0.60 -18.03
C ASP A 153 -0.03 0.83 -18.39
N GLN A 154 0.21 1.43 -19.56
CA GLN A 154 1.54 1.71 -20.08
C GLN A 154 1.72 3.21 -20.30
N PRO A 155 2.88 3.77 -19.93
CA PRO A 155 3.17 5.18 -20.21
C PRO A 155 3.02 5.50 -21.69
N ASN A 156 2.36 6.61 -22.00
CA ASN A 156 2.15 7.12 -23.35
C ASN A 156 1.42 6.16 -24.31
N SER A 157 0.60 5.25 -23.76
CA SER A 157 -0.22 4.32 -24.53
C SER A 157 -1.70 4.41 -24.12
N ALA A 158 -2.56 3.77 -24.90
CA ALA A 158 -3.95 3.56 -24.51
C ALA A 158 -4.03 2.54 -23.36
N LEU A 159 -4.90 2.80 -22.39
CA LEU A 159 -5.28 1.81 -21.38
C LEU A 159 -5.98 0.64 -22.08
N CYS A 160 -5.53 -0.59 -21.81
CA CYS A 160 -6.00 -1.77 -22.52
C CYS A 160 -6.51 -2.84 -21.55
N ILE A 161 -7.63 -3.50 -21.86
CA ILE A 161 -8.14 -4.63 -21.07
C ILE A 161 -7.28 -5.87 -21.31
N VAL A 162 -6.90 -6.55 -20.23
CA VAL A 162 -6.28 -7.88 -20.26
C VAL A 162 -7.32 -8.88 -20.74
N ARG A 163 -7.31 -9.22 -22.04
CA ARG A 163 -8.11 -10.34 -22.53
C ARG A 163 -7.46 -11.64 -22.05
N SER A 164 -8.15 -12.40 -21.22
CA SER A 164 -7.85 -13.83 -21.09
C SER A 164 -8.05 -14.45 -22.48
N MET A 165 -7.00 -15.06 -23.03
CA MET A 165 -7.22 -16.10 -24.01
C MET A 165 -7.94 -17.22 -23.26
N GLY A 166 -9.26 -17.28 -23.39
CA GLY A 166 -10.01 -18.47 -22.98
C GLY A 166 -9.47 -19.70 -23.72
N PRO A 167 -9.74 -20.92 -23.19
CA PRO A 167 -9.34 -22.15 -23.85
C PRO A 167 -9.85 -22.25 -25.30
#